data_AF-A0A975DGU7-F1
#
_entry.id   AF-A0A975DGU7-F1
#
_cell.length_a   1.000
_cell.length_b   1.000
_cell.length_c   1.000
_cell.angle_alpha   90.00
_cell.angle_beta   90.00
_cell.angle_gamma   90.00
#
_symmetry.space_group_name_H-M   'P 1'
#
loop_
_entity.id
_entity.type
_entity.pdbx_description
1 polymer ?
#
loop_
_entity_poly.entity_id
_entity_poly.type
_entity_poly.pdbx_seq_one_letter_code
_entity_poly.pdbx_strand_id
1 'polypeptide(L)'
;MNNGNWWEFYFVRYFIGSIFGFLIIIALVLHPDSGLAGTMASYTDFDALKIKDISAPFLLGMLFLGTAFCYVSSAPILVLHALRYRFQFTCSNNTSVSVWLIFVILFGVFYVAVWKLNSFTLLRGIMSMAAFFIVYSQIFMLVSSIKAKNAHIFDFYRKLAKDRSNQKIDRKEFVESYRHLREHGNAFLILVCESALGMALFFCTSINELILTTFFWLIPTVPIWFVATYLESRLKNV
;
A
#
# COMPACT_ATOMS: atom_id res chain seq x y z
N MET A 1 -18.67 21.17 13.73
CA MET A 1 -18.78 19.70 13.89
C MET A 1 -17.77 19.28 14.93
N ASN A 2 -18.24 18.58 15.97
CA ASN A 2 -17.41 18.08 17.06
C ASN A 2 -16.29 17.20 16.52
N ASN A 3 -15.10 17.34 17.08
CA ASN A 3 -13.89 16.55 16.85
C ASN A 3 -14.04 15.06 17.28
N GLY A 4 -15.26 14.52 17.35
CA GLY A 4 -15.58 13.26 18.04
C GLY A 4 -15.42 11.99 17.20
N ASN A 5 -15.60 12.06 15.88
CA ASN A 5 -15.82 10.84 15.07
C ASN A 5 -14.67 10.51 14.11
N TRP A 6 -13.54 11.22 14.19
CA TRP A 6 -12.40 10.92 13.33
C TRP A 6 -11.84 9.51 13.58
N TRP A 7 -11.92 9.04 14.84
CA TRP A 7 -11.54 7.69 15.21
C TRP A 7 -12.44 6.62 14.58
N GLU A 8 -13.72 6.89 14.30
CA GLU A 8 -14.63 5.91 13.69
C GLU A 8 -14.18 5.55 12.27
N PHE A 9 -13.79 6.55 11.48
CA PHE A 9 -13.28 6.34 10.12
C PHE A 9 -11.92 5.64 10.10
N TYR A 10 -11.05 5.95 11.07
CA TYR A 10 -9.78 5.26 11.24
C TYR A 10 -9.99 3.81 11.72
N PHE A 11 -10.83 3.61 12.72
CA PHE A 11 -11.15 2.29 13.26
C PHE A 11 -11.73 1.39 12.18
N VAL A 12 -12.77 1.80 11.45
CA VAL A 12 -13.39 0.98 10.41
C VAL A 12 -12.40 0.64 9.29
N ARG A 13 -11.55 1.60 8.87
CA ARG A 13 -10.52 1.36 7.84
C ARG A 13 -9.58 0.22 8.25
N TYR A 14 -8.97 0.35 9.42
CA TYR A 14 -7.95 -0.59 9.85
C TYR A 14 -8.55 -1.86 10.45
N PHE A 15 -9.79 -1.84 10.94
CA PHE A 15 -10.48 -3.00 11.47
C PHE A 15 -10.85 -4.01 10.37
N ILE A 16 -11.48 -3.55 9.28
CA ILE A 16 -11.79 -4.42 8.14
C ILE A 16 -10.50 -4.96 7.52
N GLY A 17 -9.49 -4.11 7.34
CA GLY A 17 -8.16 -4.54 6.90
C GLY A 17 -7.54 -5.57 7.84
N SER A 18 -7.63 -5.39 9.16
CA SER A 18 -7.07 -6.35 10.13
C SER A 18 -7.73 -7.73 10.04
N ILE A 19 -9.06 -7.77 9.89
CA ILE A 19 -9.77 -9.04 9.68
C ILE A 19 -9.29 -9.71 8.39
N PHE A 20 -9.22 -8.94 7.31
CA PHE A 20 -8.83 -9.45 6.00
C PHE A 20 -7.36 -9.91 5.96
N GLY A 21 -6.44 -9.10 6.50
CA GLY A 21 -5.03 -9.43 6.65
C GLY A 21 -4.82 -10.69 7.48
N PHE A 22 -5.59 -10.89 8.55
CA PHE A 22 -5.52 -12.14 9.31
C PHE A 22 -5.99 -13.36 8.48
N LEU A 23 -7.07 -13.23 7.70
CA LEU A 23 -7.51 -14.30 6.80
C LEU A 23 -6.44 -14.66 5.77
N ILE A 24 -5.72 -13.66 5.25
CA ILE A 24 -4.57 -13.89 4.37
C ILE A 24 -3.47 -14.65 5.11
N ILE A 25 -3.09 -14.24 6.32
CA ILE A 25 -2.08 -14.97 7.12
C ILE A 25 -2.49 -16.42 7.32
N ILE A 26 -3.75 -16.68 7.68
CA ILE A 26 -4.27 -18.05 7.77
C ILE A 26 -4.09 -18.80 6.45
N ALA A 27 -4.44 -18.19 5.32
CA ALA A 27 -4.27 -18.82 4.02
C ALA A 27 -2.79 -19.11 3.70
N LEU A 28 -1.87 -18.20 4.05
CA LEU A 28 -0.43 -18.42 3.86
C LEU A 28 0.12 -19.56 4.73
N VAL A 29 -0.43 -19.73 5.93
CA VAL A 29 0.14 -20.61 6.93
C VAL A 29 -0.50 -22.00 6.93
N LEU A 30 -1.81 -22.08 6.66
CA LEU A 30 -2.60 -23.30 6.80
C LEU A 30 -3.07 -23.89 5.46
N HIS A 31 -3.05 -23.13 4.36
CA HIS A 31 -3.53 -23.66 3.08
C HIS A 31 -2.52 -24.68 2.50
N PRO A 32 -2.96 -25.89 2.11
CA PRO A 32 -2.05 -26.94 1.62
C PRO A 32 -1.19 -26.53 0.44
N ASP A 33 -1.75 -25.74 -0.48
CA ASP A 33 -1.03 -25.27 -1.68
C ASP A 33 -0.11 -24.07 -1.41
N SER A 34 -0.09 -23.51 -0.20
CA SER A 34 0.83 -22.42 0.11
C SER A 34 2.24 -22.98 0.28
N GLY A 35 3.22 -22.33 -0.39
CA GLY A 35 4.63 -22.69 -0.23
C GLY A 35 5.16 -22.51 1.20
N LEU A 36 4.48 -21.68 2.01
CA LEU A 36 4.86 -21.40 3.39
C LEU A 36 4.30 -22.41 4.39
N ALA A 37 3.24 -23.15 4.05
CA ALA A 37 2.55 -24.01 5.01
C ALA A 37 3.50 -25.07 5.63
N GLY A 38 4.29 -25.76 4.79
CA GLY A 38 5.27 -26.74 5.27
C GLY A 38 6.40 -26.11 6.08
N THR A 39 6.90 -24.95 5.66
CA THR A 39 7.95 -24.22 6.38
C THR A 39 7.45 -23.74 7.74
N MET A 40 6.25 -23.17 7.81
CA MET A 40 5.67 -22.68 9.06
C MET A 40 5.31 -23.83 10.02
N ALA A 41 4.93 -25.00 9.50
CA ALA A 41 4.64 -26.18 10.33
C ALA A 41 5.88 -26.66 11.12
N SER A 42 7.09 -26.34 10.64
CA SER A 42 8.33 -26.66 11.37
C SER A 42 8.63 -25.73 12.55
N TYR A 43 8.02 -24.54 12.58
CA TYR A 43 8.25 -23.53 13.63
C TYR A 43 7.08 -23.37 14.59
N THR A 44 5.90 -23.89 14.23
CA THR A 44 4.67 -23.70 14.99
C THR A 44 3.84 -24.97 14.99
N ASP A 45 3.40 -25.38 16.18
CA ASP A 45 2.42 -26.45 16.33
C ASP A 45 1.01 -25.91 16.01
N PHE A 46 0.53 -26.20 14.80
CA PHE A 46 -0.79 -25.79 14.36
C PHE A 46 -1.93 -26.60 14.98
N ASP A 47 -1.66 -27.71 15.66
CA ASP A 47 -2.70 -28.45 16.38
C ASP A 47 -3.21 -27.65 17.59
N ALA A 48 -2.38 -26.77 18.18
CA ALA A 48 -2.79 -25.79 19.18
C ALA A 48 -3.67 -24.65 18.61
N LEU A 49 -3.65 -24.47 17.29
CA LEU A 49 -4.43 -23.48 16.54
C LEU A 49 -5.75 -24.04 15.99
N LYS A 50 -6.08 -25.31 16.28
CA LYS A 50 -7.42 -25.86 16.04
C LYS A 50 -8.42 -24.99 16.78
N ILE A 51 -9.16 -24.18 16.03
CA ILE A 51 -10.20 -23.27 16.53
C ILE A 51 -11.37 -24.13 17.01
N LYS A 52 -11.20 -24.77 18.18
CA LYS A 52 -12.27 -25.50 18.84
C LYS A 52 -13.16 -24.52 19.60
N ASP A 53 -12.56 -23.47 20.15
CA ASP A 53 -13.25 -22.40 20.88
C ASP A 53 -12.69 -21.03 20.45
N ILE A 54 -13.58 -20.12 20.04
CA ILE A 54 -13.23 -18.71 19.80
C ILE A 54 -13.00 -18.05 21.16
N SER A 55 -11.74 -18.07 21.61
CA SER A 55 -11.34 -17.43 22.87
C SER A 55 -10.97 -15.96 22.65
N ALA A 56 -11.12 -15.14 23.70
CA ALA A 56 -10.70 -13.73 23.64
C ALA A 56 -9.21 -13.54 23.31
N PRO A 57 -8.26 -14.35 23.86
CA PRO A 57 -6.86 -14.27 23.46
C PRO A 57 -6.63 -14.62 21.98
N PHE A 58 -7.38 -15.59 21.45
CA PHE A 58 -7.32 -15.93 20.03
C PHE A 58 -7.77 -14.75 19.16
N LEU A 59 -8.95 -14.17 19.44
CA LEU A 59 -9.46 -12.99 18.72
C LEU A 59 -8.50 -11.80 18.79
N LEU A 60 -7.87 -11.58 19.95
CA LEU A 60 -6.89 -10.52 20.12
C LEU A 60 -5.63 -10.78 19.29
N GLY A 61 -5.14 -12.01 19.28
CA GLY A 61 -4.03 -12.44 18.41
C GLY A 61 -4.34 -12.26 16.93
N MET A 62 -5.57 -12.61 16.50
CA MET A 62 -6.04 -12.36 15.14
C MET A 62 -5.95 -10.87 14.79
N LEU A 63 -6.47 -10.02 15.67
CA LEU A 63 -6.49 -8.59 15.47
C LEU A 63 -5.07 -8.04 15.38
N PHE A 64 -4.15 -8.40 16.28
CA PHE A 64 -2.77 -7.91 16.25
C PHE A 64 -2.01 -8.33 14.98
N LEU A 65 -2.06 -9.62 14.62
CA LEU A 65 -1.38 -10.13 13.43
C LEU A 65 -1.98 -9.53 12.15
N GLY A 66 -3.31 -9.46 12.09
CA GLY A 66 -4.03 -8.81 11.01
C GLY A 66 -3.69 -7.33 10.87
N THR A 67 -3.68 -6.58 11.97
CA THR A 67 -3.30 -5.15 11.97
C THR A 67 -1.85 -4.96 11.52
N ALA A 68 -0.93 -5.81 11.98
CA ALA A 68 0.48 -5.74 11.56
C ALA A 68 0.62 -5.96 10.04
N PHE A 69 -0.06 -6.97 9.49
CA PHE A 69 -0.06 -7.21 8.05
C PHE A 69 -0.72 -6.08 7.28
N CYS A 70 -1.87 -5.60 7.74
CA CYS A 70 -2.59 -4.46 7.17
C CYS A 70 -1.70 -3.19 7.14
N TYR A 71 -0.89 -2.96 8.16
CA TYR A 71 0.02 -1.81 8.19
C TYR A 71 1.12 -1.96 7.14
N VAL A 72 1.79 -3.11 7.09
CA VAL A 72 2.88 -3.42 6.14
C VAL A 72 2.38 -3.39 4.70
N SER A 73 1.23 -4.01 4.43
CA SER A 73 0.63 -4.03 3.10
C SER A 73 0.22 -2.64 2.64
N SER A 74 -0.24 -1.76 3.54
CA SER A 74 -0.66 -0.39 3.20
C SER A 74 0.48 0.58 2.85
N ALA A 75 1.74 0.19 3.03
CA ALA A 75 2.91 1.02 2.81
C ALA A 75 2.94 1.74 1.42
N PRO A 76 2.52 1.12 0.29
CA PRO A 76 2.45 1.82 -0.99
C PRO A 76 1.53 3.03 -1.01
N ILE A 77 0.47 3.03 -0.19
CA ILE A 77 -0.46 4.15 -0.07
C ILE A 77 0.25 5.39 0.47
N LEU A 78 1.27 5.22 1.32
CA LEU A 78 2.09 6.32 1.80
C LEU A 78 2.84 7.01 0.65
N VAL A 79 3.44 6.23 -0.26
CA VAL A 79 4.14 6.76 -1.44
C VAL A 79 3.17 7.50 -2.36
N LEU A 80 2.02 6.88 -2.65
CA LEU A 80 0.95 7.51 -3.44
C LEU A 80 0.48 8.81 -2.82
N HIS A 81 0.30 8.85 -1.49
CA HIS A 81 -0.13 10.03 -0.77
C HIS A 81 0.91 11.15 -0.83
N ALA A 82 2.17 10.83 -0.53
CA ALA A 82 3.26 11.80 -0.49
C ALA A 82 3.50 12.43 -1.87
N LEU A 83 3.47 11.61 -2.93
CA LEU A 83 3.73 12.02 -4.30
C LEU A 83 2.46 12.39 -5.09
N ARG A 84 1.31 12.52 -4.42
CA ARG A 84 0.03 12.80 -5.09
C ARG A 84 -0.02 14.10 -5.88
N TYR A 85 0.91 15.02 -5.63
CA TYR A 85 1.04 16.28 -6.39
C TYR A 85 1.25 16.02 -7.89
N ARG A 86 1.66 14.80 -8.27
CA ARG A 86 1.79 14.34 -9.64
C ARG A 86 0.45 14.06 -10.32
N PHE A 87 -0.61 13.77 -9.57
CA PHE A 87 -1.97 13.55 -10.08
C PHE A 87 -2.75 14.86 -10.22
N GLN A 88 -2.08 15.94 -10.67
CA GLN A 88 -2.80 17.19 -10.98
C GLN A 88 -3.63 16.97 -12.24
N PHE A 89 -4.91 16.66 -12.04
CA PHE A 89 -5.93 16.62 -13.09
C PHE A 89 -6.32 18.04 -13.49
N THR A 90 -5.37 18.83 -14.00
CA THR A 90 -5.72 20.06 -14.69
C THR A 90 -6.18 19.69 -16.10
N CYS A 91 -7.27 20.29 -16.59
CA CYS A 91 -7.79 20.04 -17.94
C CYS A 91 -6.78 20.34 -19.07
N SER A 92 -5.63 20.96 -18.77
CA SER A 92 -4.55 21.20 -19.73
C SER A 92 -3.38 20.21 -19.62
N ASN A 93 -3.41 19.25 -18.68
CA ASN A 93 -2.39 18.22 -18.59
C ASN A 93 -2.64 17.19 -19.68
N ASN A 94 -2.10 17.50 -20.86
CA ASN A 94 -1.92 16.60 -21.98
C ASN A 94 -0.82 15.59 -21.63
N THR A 95 -0.95 14.86 -20.51
CA THR A 95 -0.20 13.61 -20.33
C THR A 95 -0.66 12.71 -21.45
N SER A 96 0.08 12.75 -22.55
CA SER A 96 -0.22 12.00 -23.75
C SER A 96 -0.46 10.56 -23.36
N VAL A 97 -1.54 9.96 -23.87
CA VAL A 97 -1.85 8.53 -23.72
C VAL A 97 -0.61 7.67 -23.99
N SER A 98 0.30 8.14 -24.84
CA SER A 98 1.62 7.54 -25.10
C SER A 98 2.47 7.30 -23.85
N VAL A 99 2.46 8.19 -22.85
CA VAL A 99 3.24 8.02 -21.61
C VAL A 99 2.71 6.85 -20.79
N TRP A 100 1.39 6.73 -20.68
CA TRP A 100 0.75 5.61 -19.99
C TRP A 100 0.95 4.28 -20.74
N LEU A 101 0.87 4.30 -22.07
CA LEU A 101 1.19 3.13 -22.88
C LEU A 101 2.65 2.70 -22.70
N ILE A 102 3.60 3.63 -22.74
CA ILE A 102 5.03 3.34 -22.49
C ILE A 102 5.21 2.75 -21.09
N PHE A 103 4.57 3.31 -20.06
CA PHE A 103 4.62 2.78 -18.70
C PHE A 103 4.15 1.32 -18.61
N VAL A 104 2.99 1.00 -19.21
CA VAL A 104 2.44 -0.37 -19.20
C VAL A 104 3.32 -1.33 -20.01
N ILE A 105 3.82 -0.91 -21.17
CA ILE A 105 4.69 -1.74 -22.01
C ILE A 105 6.01 -2.02 -21.28
N LEU A 106 6.63 -1.02 -20.67
CA LEU A 106 7.87 -1.19 -19.90
C LEU A 106 7.67 -2.13 -18.72
N PHE A 107 6.54 -2.00 -18.00
CA PHE A 107 6.17 -2.96 -16.96
C PHE A 107 6.04 -4.37 -17.53
N GLY A 108 5.29 -4.56 -18.62
CA GLY A 108 5.07 -5.86 -19.23
C GLY A 108 6.38 -6.54 -19.64
N VAL A 109 7.28 -5.80 -20.31
CA VAL A 109 8.60 -6.29 -20.72
C VAL A 109 9.44 -6.68 -19.50
N PHE A 110 9.53 -5.80 -18.50
CA PHE A 110 10.24 -6.07 -17.26
C PHE A 110 9.69 -7.30 -16.54
N TYR A 111 8.37 -7.41 -16.44
CA TYR A 111 7.72 -8.50 -15.72
C TYR A 111 7.91 -9.84 -16.42
N VAL A 112 7.77 -9.89 -17.75
CA VAL A 112 8.05 -11.09 -18.54
C VAL A 112 9.52 -11.51 -18.41
N ALA A 113 10.45 -10.55 -18.36
CA ALA A 113 11.86 -10.87 -18.12
C ALA A 113 12.06 -11.50 -16.73
N VAL A 114 11.50 -10.90 -15.68
CA VAL A 114 11.56 -11.46 -14.30
C VAL A 114 10.95 -12.86 -14.26
N TRP A 115 9.79 -13.06 -14.89
CA TRP A 115 9.11 -14.35 -14.97
C TRP A 115 10.02 -15.41 -15.60
N LYS A 116 10.62 -15.12 -16.76
CA LYS A 116 11.51 -16.06 -17.46
C LYS A 116 12.78 -16.36 -16.68
N LEU A 117 13.40 -15.35 -16.07
CA LEU A 117 14.64 -15.50 -15.31
C LEU A 117 14.46 -16.37 -14.06
N ASN A 118 13.28 -16.31 -13.44
CA ASN A 118 12.96 -17.09 -12.23
C ASN A 118 12.14 -18.35 -12.54
N SER A 119 11.90 -18.65 -13.83
CA SER A 119 11.10 -19.80 -14.28
C SER A 119 9.77 -19.96 -13.53
N PHE A 120 9.03 -18.85 -13.35
CA PHE A 120 7.75 -18.89 -12.62
C PHE A 120 6.73 -19.80 -13.32
N THR A 121 5.98 -20.55 -12.52
CA THR A 121 4.77 -21.24 -12.99
C THR A 121 3.71 -20.22 -13.38
N LEU A 122 2.75 -20.61 -14.23
CA LEU A 122 1.66 -19.74 -14.66
C LEU A 122 0.90 -19.11 -13.49
N LEU A 123 0.56 -19.93 -12.50
CA LEU A 123 -0.17 -19.48 -11.32
C LEU A 123 0.65 -18.49 -10.47
N ARG A 124 1.92 -18.82 -10.18
CA ARG A 124 2.83 -17.92 -9.44
C ARG A 124 2.98 -16.59 -10.15
N GLY A 125 3.18 -16.63 -11.47
CA GLY A 125 3.31 -15.45 -12.31
C GLY A 125 2.04 -14.59 -12.36
N ILE A 126 0.83 -15.17 -12.36
CA ILE A 126 -0.39 -14.35 -12.32
C ILE A 126 -0.57 -13.71 -10.94
N MET A 127 -0.38 -14.49 -9.86
CA MET A 127 -0.62 -14.03 -8.49
C MET A 127 0.41 -12.99 -8.03
N SER A 128 1.68 -13.10 -8.41
CA SER A 128 2.69 -12.08 -8.07
C SER A 128 2.58 -10.80 -8.90
N MET A 129 1.89 -10.81 -10.04
CA MET A 129 1.86 -9.69 -10.98
C MET A 129 1.35 -8.40 -10.34
N ALA A 130 0.29 -8.50 -9.54
CA ALA A 130 -0.28 -7.36 -8.84
C ALA A 130 0.73 -6.69 -7.90
N ALA A 131 1.51 -7.49 -7.17
CA ALA A 131 2.50 -6.95 -6.24
C ALA A 131 3.66 -6.25 -6.98
N PHE A 132 4.17 -6.87 -8.04
CA PHE A 132 5.20 -6.28 -8.89
C PHE A 132 4.71 -4.97 -9.52
N PHE A 133 3.47 -4.92 -9.99
CA PHE A 133 2.89 -3.72 -10.56
C PHE A 133 2.83 -2.57 -9.54
N ILE A 134 2.45 -2.86 -8.29
CA ILE A 134 2.41 -1.86 -7.22
C ILE A 134 3.82 -1.35 -6.90
N VAL A 135 4.82 -2.23 -6.74
CA VAL A 135 6.22 -1.84 -6.50
C VAL A 135 6.77 -1.03 -7.67
N TYR A 136 6.54 -1.47 -8.91
CA TYR A 136 6.94 -0.76 -10.12
C TYR A 136 6.34 0.65 -10.18
N SER A 137 5.04 0.77 -9.87
CA SER A 137 4.33 2.06 -9.84
C SER A 137 4.94 3.02 -8.81
N GLN A 138 5.27 2.52 -7.61
CA GLN A 138 5.93 3.32 -6.57
C GLN A 138 7.29 3.84 -7.04
N ILE A 139 8.14 2.95 -7.59
CA ILE A 139 9.47 3.31 -8.10
C ILE A 139 9.36 4.33 -9.23
N PHE A 140 8.46 4.10 -10.18
CA PHE A 140 8.23 5.02 -11.28
C PHE A 140 7.85 6.43 -10.79
N MET A 141 6.95 6.51 -9.81
CA MET A 141 6.56 7.79 -9.21
C MET A 141 7.75 8.48 -8.52
N LEU A 142 8.54 7.75 -7.74
CA LEU A 142 9.73 8.25 -7.06
C LEU A 142 10.76 8.78 -8.05
N VAL A 143 11.13 7.99 -9.06
CA VAL A 143 12.09 8.40 -10.09
C VAL A 143 11.57 9.61 -10.86
N SER A 144 10.27 9.68 -11.13
CA SER A 144 9.67 10.85 -11.78
C SER A 144 9.79 12.13 -10.94
N SER A 145 9.83 12.01 -9.61
CA SER A 145 9.92 13.14 -8.68
C SER A 145 11.34 13.74 -8.58
N ILE A 146 12.38 12.97 -8.88
CA ILE A 146 13.79 13.42 -8.84
C ILE A 146 14.11 14.42 -9.97
N LYS A 147 13.38 14.37 -11.09
CA LYS A 147 13.64 15.25 -12.24
C LYS A 147 13.42 16.72 -11.88
N ALA A 148 14.40 17.58 -12.12
CA ALA A 148 14.41 19.00 -11.73
C ALA A 148 13.19 19.82 -12.18
N LYS A 149 12.58 19.49 -13.34
CA LYS A 149 11.34 20.12 -13.82
C LYS A 149 10.10 19.80 -12.96
N ASN A 150 10.19 18.86 -12.02
CA ASN A 150 9.10 18.35 -11.20
C ASN A 150 9.23 18.72 -9.71
N ALA A 151 10.12 19.66 -9.36
CA ALA A 151 10.44 20.08 -7.98
C ALA A 151 9.35 20.94 -7.30
N HIS A 152 8.11 20.91 -7.78
CA HIS A 152 6.98 21.70 -7.25
C HIS A 152 6.25 21.02 -6.07
N ILE A 153 6.84 20.00 -5.45
CA ILE A 153 6.24 19.32 -4.31
C ILE A 153 5.98 20.29 -3.16
N PHE A 154 6.94 21.18 -2.87
CA PHE A 154 6.79 22.22 -1.85
C PHE A 154 5.66 23.19 -2.19
N ASP A 155 5.62 23.71 -3.42
CA ASP A 155 4.58 24.63 -3.87
C ASP A 155 3.18 24.03 -3.78
N PHE A 156 3.06 22.74 -4.14
CA PHE A 156 1.80 22.00 -4.02
C PHE A 156 1.33 21.93 -2.57
N TYR A 157 2.18 21.48 -1.64
CA TYR A 157 1.81 21.38 -0.23
C TYR A 157 1.56 22.74 0.41
N ARG A 158 2.34 23.77 0.03
CA ARG A 158 2.13 25.16 0.46
C ARG A 158 0.78 25.70 0.02
N LYS A 159 0.44 25.58 -1.27
CA LYS A 159 -0.86 26.00 -1.81
C LYS A 159 -2.00 25.24 -1.14
N LEU A 160 -1.86 23.93 -0.97
CA LEU A 160 -2.86 23.10 -0.31
C LEU A 160 -3.08 23.50 1.16
N ALA A 161 -2.02 23.81 1.90
CA ALA A 161 -2.11 24.28 3.28
C ALA A 161 -2.84 25.64 3.36
N LYS A 162 -2.46 26.59 2.49
CA LYS A 162 -3.13 27.89 2.38
C LYS A 162 -4.61 27.77 1.97
N ASP A 163 -4.92 26.82 1.10
CA ASP A 163 -6.29 26.60 0.66
C ASP A 163 -7.17 26.01 1.74
N ARG A 164 -6.60 25.14 2.59
CA ARG A 164 -7.27 24.50 3.73
C ARG A 164 -7.45 25.41 4.93
N SER A 165 -6.61 26.43 5.10
CA SER A 165 -6.78 27.41 6.20
C SER A 165 -7.94 28.38 5.95
N ASN A 166 -8.46 28.45 4.72
CA ASN A 166 -9.59 29.31 4.37
C ASN A 166 -10.89 28.81 5.01
N GLN A 167 -11.49 29.63 5.87
CA GLN A 167 -12.65 29.25 6.69
C GLN A 167 -14.02 29.48 6.03
N LYS A 168 -14.09 29.77 4.72
CA LYS A 168 -15.37 29.85 4.00
C LYS A 168 -16.17 28.55 4.17
N ILE A 169 -17.46 28.68 4.51
CA ILE A 169 -18.37 27.56 4.84
C ILE A 169 -18.43 26.54 3.69
N ASP A 170 -18.75 27.00 2.48
CA ASP A 170 -18.85 26.13 1.29
C ASP A 170 -17.55 25.34 1.03
N ARG A 171 -16.40 25.99 1.26
CA ARG A 171 -15.09 25.37 1.07
C ARG A 171 -14.82 24.31 2.14
N LYS A 172 -15.23 24.58 3.38
CA LYS A 172 -15.08 23.64 4.49
C LYS A 172 -15.93 22.39 4.27
N GLU A 173 -17.18 22.54 3.84
CA GLU A 173 -18.05 21.41 3.51
C GLU A 173 -17.54 20.61 2.32
N PHE A 174 -17.04 21.28 1.27
CA PHE A 174 -16.37 20.62 0.16
C PHE A 174 -15.13 19.83 0.60
N VAL A 175 -14.32 20.42 1.49
CA VAL A 175 -13.13 19.76 2.04
C VAL A 175 -13.47 18.50 2.82
N GLU A 176 -14.52 18.58 3.63
CA GLU A 176 -15.01 17.45 4.41
C GLU A 176 -15.55 16.33 3.50
N SER A 177 -16.33 16.70 2.49
CA SER A 177 -16.92 15.76 1.54
C SER A 177 -15.85 14.96 0.78
N TYR A 178 -14.83 15.64 0.23
CA TYR A 178 -13.74 14.91 -0.44
C TYR A 178 -12.85 14.15 0.56
N ARG A 179 -12.72 14.64 1.81
CA ARG A 179 -11.96 13.94 2.85
C ARG A 179 -12.57 12.57 3.10
N HIS A 180 -13.88 12.48 3.33
CA HIS A 180 -14.59 11.21 3.49
C HIS A 180 -14.45 10.31 2.26
N LEU A 181 -14.61 10.87 1.04
CA LEU A 181 -14.44 10.10 -0.19
C LEU A 181 -13.04 9.47 -0.28
N ARG A 182 -12.00 10.25 0.05
CA ARG A 182 -10.62 9.76 0.10
C ARG A 182 -10.43 8.73 1.21
N GLU A 183 -11.10 8.93 2.33
CA GLU A 183 -10.97 8.03 3.47
C GLU A 183 -11.54 6.64 3.19
N HIS A 184 -12.68 6.55 2.51
CA HIS A 184 -13.24 5.30 2.03
C HIS A 184 -12.40 4.70 0.90
N GLY A 185 -11.96 5.51 -0.07
CA GLY A 185 -11.08 5.05 -1.14
C GLY A 185 -9.78 4.43 -0.63
N ASN A 186 -9.18 5.02 0.41
CA ASN A 186 -7.99 4.47 1.06
C ASN A 186 -8.27 3.11 1.72
N ALA A 187 -9.44 2.91 2.32
CA ALA A 187 -9.79 1.63 2.96
C ALA A 187 -9.86 0.49 1.93
N PHE A 188 -10.49 0.72 0.78
CA PHE A 188 -10.52 -0.28 -0.29
C PHE A 188 -9.13 -0.50 -0.91
N LEU A 189 -8.32 0.56 -1.03
CA LEU A 189 -6.97 0.44 -1.53
C LEU A 189 -6.07 -0.40 -0.61
N ILE A 190 -6.29 -0.35 0.71
CA ILE A 190 -5.62 -1.26 1.66
C ILE A 190 -5.93 -2.72 1.32
N LEU A 191 -7.21 -3.07 1.13
CA LEU A 191 -7.61 -4.45 0.80
C LEU A 191 -6.97 -4.94 -0.51
N VAL A 192 -6.84 -4.06 -1.51
CA VAL A 192 -6.15 -4.36 -2.77
C VAL A 192 -4.65 -4.62 -2.52
N CYS A 193 -4.00 -3.77 -1.72
CA CYS A 193 -2.61 -3.95 -1.34
C CYS A 193 -2.37 -5.22 -0.51
N GLU A 194 -3.26 -5.53 0.43
CA GLU A 194 -3.26 -6.77 1.21
C GLU A 194 -3.37 -7.99 0.31
N SER A 195 -4.33 -7.99 -0.60
CA SER A 195 -4.51 -9.07 -1.57
C SER A 195 -3.28 -9.25 -2.45
N ALA A 196 -2.73 -8.14 -2.98
CA ALA A 196 -1.56 -8.19 -3.84
C ALA A 196 -0.32 -8.75 -3.12
N LEU A 197 -0.03 -8.26 -1.92
CA LEU A 197 1.09 -8.75 -1.11
C LEU A 197 0.86 -10.20 -0.69
N GLY A 198 -0.35 -10.54 -0.22
CA GLY A 198 -0.72 -11.91 0.16
C GLY A 198 -0.55 -12.90 -0.98
N MET A 199 -1.04 -12.57 -2.18
CA MET A 199 -0.86 -13.40 -3.37
C MET A 199 0.61 -13.61 -3.75
N ALA A 200 1.46 -12.60 -3.56
CA ALA A 200 2.90 -12.75 -3.80
C ALA A 200 3.59 -13.63 -2.75
N LEU A 201 3.21 -13.50 -1.48
CA LEU A 201 3.74 -14.30 -0.38
C LEU A 201 3.28 -15.76 -0.42
N PHE A 202 2.14 -16.06 -1.05
CA PHE A 202 1.55 -17.39 -1.11
C PHE A 202 2.49 -18.45 -1.71
N PHE A 203 3.37 -18.05 -2.63
CA PHE A 203 4.35 -18.92 -3.28
C PHE A 203 5.76 -18.83 -2.70
N CYS A 204 5.97 -18.06 -1.63
CA CYS A 204 7.24 -18.12 -0.91
C CYS A 204 7.40 -19.50 -0.32
N THR A 205 8.57 -20.10 -0.48
CA THR A 205 8.86 -21.46 0.02
C THR A 205 9.72 -21.43 1.28
N SER A 206 10.44 -20.33 1.51
CA SER A 206 11.33 -20.16 2.64
C SER A 206 11.10 -18.83 3.36
N ILE A 207 11.55 -18.75 4.61
CA ILE A 207 11.56 -17.52 5.39
C ILE A 207 12.39 -16.43 4.68
N ASN A 208 13.49 -16.81 4.02
CA ASN A 208 14.32 -15.87 3.27
C ASN A 208 13.54 -15.22 2.12
N GLU A 209 12.79 -16.01 1.35
CA GLU A 209 11.93 -15.48 0.28
C GLU A 209 10.85 -14.56 0.85
N LEU A 210 10.20 -14.92 1.95
CA LEU A 210 9.20 -14.08 2.61
C LEU A 210 9.80 -12.73 3.05
N ILE A 211 10.98 -12.75 3.67
CA ILE A 211 11.69 -11.54 4.12
C ILE A 211 12.06 -10.69 2.91
N LEU A 212 12.63 -11.27 1.85
CA LEU A 212 13.03 -10.54 0.65
C LEU A 212 11.83 -9.92 -0.07
N THR A 213 10.74 -10.67 -0.25
CA THR A 213 9.51 -10.16 -0.88
C THR A 213 8.93 -8.99 -0.07
N THR A 214 8.87 -9.12 1.25
CA THR A 214 8.40 -8.04 2.14
C THR A 214 9.36 -6.85 2.11
N PHE A 215 10.66 -7.08 2.04
CA PHE A 215 11.67 -6.04 1.94
C PHE A 215 11.51 -5.24 0.63
N PHE A 216 11.41 -5.92 -0.53
CA PHE A 216 11.18 -5.25 -1.82
C PHE A 216 9.85 -4.50 -1.88
N TRP A 217 8.82 -4.99 -1.19
CA TRP A 217 7.55 -4.28 -1.03
C TRP A 217 7.71 -2.93 -0.33
N LEU A 218 8.59 -2.88 0.69
CA LEU A 218 8.77 -1.72 1.57
C LEU A 218 9.87 -0.75 1.10
N ILE A 219 10.88 -1.20 0.35
CA ILE A 219 11.99 -0.34 -0.12
C ILE A 219 11.51 1.00 -0.72
N PRO A 220 10.49 1.04 -1.60
CA PRO A 220 10.04 2.30 -2.19
C PRO A 220 9.48 3.31 -1.18
N THR A 221 9.17 2.89 0.05
CA THR A 221 8.63 3.79 1.08
C THR A 221 9.70 4.59 1.81
N VAL A 222 10.94 4.08 1.86
CA VAL A 222 12.06 4.73 2.58
C VAL A 222 12.32 6.16 2.11
N PRO A 223 12.34 6.47 0.79
CA PRO A 223 12.53 7.84 0.31
C PRO A 223 11.51 8.86 0.84
N ILE A 224 10.30 8.43 1.24
CA ILE A 224 9.24 9.33 1.69
C ILE A 224 9.63 10.05 2.98
N TRP A 225 10.45 9.43 3.84
CA TRP A 225 10.99 10.09 5.02
C TRP A 225 11.80 11.34 4.62
N PHE A 226 12.70 11.21 3.63
CA PHE A 226 13.46 12.36 3.13
C PHE A 226 12.59 13.43 2.48
N VAL A 227 11.51 13.03 1.81
CA VAL A 227 10.53 13.98 1.25
C VAL A 227 9.87 14.79 2.37
N ALA A 228 9.48 14.16 3.47
CA ALA A 228 8.91 14.85 4.63
C ALA A 228 9.94 15.83 5.25
N THR A 229 11.17 15.36 5.50
CA THR A 229 12.27 16.20 6.02
C THR A 229 12.56 17.40 5.12
N TYR A 230 12.52 17.21 3.80
CA TYR A 230 12.66 18.31 2.85
C TYR A 230 11.54 19.36 3.00
N LEU A 231 10.28 18.92 3.10
CA LEU A 231 9.13 19.83 3.27
C LEU A 231 9.24 20.60 4.60
N GLU A 232 9.63 19.91 5.68
CA GLU A 232 9.82 20.51 7.01
C GLU A 232 10.97 21.54 7.01
N SER A 233 12.10 21.24 6.36
CA SER A 233 13.23 22.19 6.27
C SER A 233 12.85 23.53 5.61
N ARG A 234 11.80 23.52 4.78
CA ARG A 234 11.29 24.70 4.06
C ARG A 234 10.09 25.36 4.72
N LEU A 235 9.71 24.95 5.94
CA LEU A 235 8.58 25.51 6.69
C LEU A 235 8.65 27.04 6.82
N LYS A 236 9.85 27.61 6.95
CA LYS A 236 10.08 29.07 6.99
C LYS A 236 9.55 29.82 5.74
N ASN A 237 9.33 29.11 4.63
CA ASN A 237 8.87 29.67 3.36
C ASN A 237 7.37 29.48 3.09
N VAL A 238 6.59 29.01 4.08
CA VAL A 238 5.14 28.78 3.96
C VAL A 238 4.39 30.11 4.02
#